data_AF-A0A7S0XEX6-F1
#
_entry.id   AF-A0A7S0XEX6-F1
#
_cell.length_a   1.000
_cell.length_b   1.000
_cell.length_c   1.000
_cell.angle_alpha   90.00
_cell.angle_beta   90.00
_cell.angle_gamma   90.00
#
_symmetry.space_group_name_H-M   'P 1'
#
loop_
_entity.id
_entity.type
_entity.pdbx_description
1 polymer ?
#
loop_
_entity_poly.entity_id
_entity_poly.type
_entity_poly.pdbx_seq_one_letter_code
_entity_poly.pdbx_strand_id
1 'polypeptide(L)'
;LKLTKEEKKKYLLNQKILNLGKDKYRFTYKDDGYHIPDSYEDNQGYLDRKKRDAVLTARYESEEIVKSEQDIWEEEQTKKAKVKFGSLEEKQQYEFVMDDQIDFISQEILKGTKELNKDRIDMIEEESTEEKSLTAHEQILVGRKKLPVYQYCTEFLEAVRDNKVLIVVGETGSGKTTQIPQYLHESGWSKLGKIGCTQPRRVAAMSVAARVSQEMNIKLGQEVGYSIRFEDCTSEKTIIKYMTDGMLLREFLTEPDLGSYSVMMIDEAHERTLHTDVLFGLVKDIARFREENDFRLIISSATLDAEKFSAYFDNASIFMIPGRMYPVDILYTKAPEADYLDAVIVSILQIHITQPIPGDILVFLTGQEEIETANEILNFRTKGLGSRIKELVICPIYSNLPSDMQAKIFEAPPLGGRKVVLGTNIAETSLTIDGICYVIDTGLCKQKTYNPKTSMESLIVTPISKAAANQRAGRAGRTQPGKCFRLYTSWSYQHELEDNTVPEIQRTNMGNVVLLLKSLGINDLLHFDFMDKPPPE
;
A
#
# COMPACT_ATOMS: atom_id res chain seq x y z
N LEU A 1 23.53 -77.28 -21.01
CA LEU A 1 22.08 -77.59 -20.91
C LEU A 1 21.30 -76.36 -21.34
N LYS A 2 20.55 -76.43 -22.46
CA LYS A 2 19.73 -75.30 -22.94
C LYS A 2 18.42 -75.29 -22.16
N LEU A 3 18.22 -74.27 -21.33
CA LEU A 3 16.97 -74.04 -20.58
C LEU A 3 15.76 -74.09 -21.53
N THR A 4 14.75 -74.85 -21.14
CA THR A 4 13.49 -74.98 -21.87
C THR A 4 12.76 -73.64 -21.93
N LYS A 5 11.83 -73.48 -22.88
CA LYS A 5 11.09 -72.21 -23.05
C LYS A 5 10.30 -71.82 -21.80
N GLU A 6 9.81 -72.79 -21.04
CA GLU A 6 9.11 -72.55 -19.78
C GLU A 6 10.07 -72.10 -18.67
N GLU A 7 11.25 -72.70 -18.56
CA GLU A 7 12.27 -72.28 -17.59
C GLU A 7 12.77 -70.87 -17.87
N LYS A 8 12.91 -70.48 -19.14
CA LYS A 8 13.26 -69.09 -19.51
C LYS A 8 12.17 -68.10 -19.13
N LYS A 9 10.90 -68.44 -19.34
CA LYS A 9 9.77 -67.59 -18.92
C LYS A 9 9.71 -67.47 -17.39
N LYS A 10 9.93 -68.57 -16.67
CA LYS A 10 9.96 -68.58 -15.21
C LYS A 10 11.15 -67.78 -14.66
N TYR A 11 12.31 -67.87 -15.32
CA TYR A 11 13.48 -67.07 -14.98
C TYR A 11 13.22 -65.57 -15.15
N LEU A 12 12.64 -65.15 -16.28
CA LEU A 12 12.26 -63.76 -16.53
C LEU A 12 11.20 -63.25 -15.55
N LEU A 13 10.21 -64.09 -15.23
CA LEU A 13 9.19 -63.76 -14.24
C LEU A 13 9.80 -63.57 -12.86
N ASN A 14 10.67 -64.48 -12.42
CA ASN A 14 11.36 -64.39 -11.13
C ASN A 14 12.29 -63.16 -11.08
N GLN A 15 12.94 -62.81 -12.18
CA GLN A 15 13.77 -61.62 -12.28
C GLN A 15 12.92 -60.34 -12.17
N LYS A 16 11.73 -60.33 -12.77
CA LYS A 16 10.78 -59.21 -12.66
C LYS A 16 10.22 -59.08 -11.24
N ILE A 17 9.88 -60.19 -10.59
CA ILE A 17 9.43 -60.22 -9.20
C ILE A 17 10.53 -59.74 -8.25
N LEU A 18 11.78 -60.17 -8.47
CA LEU A 18 12.93 -59.73 -7.68
C LEU A 18 13.14 -58.21 -7.79
N ASN A 19 13.03 -57.65 -8.99
CA ASN A 19 13.16 -56.21 -9.20
C ASN A 19 12.03 -55.44 -8.51
N LEU A 20 10.77 -55.89 -8.67
CA LEU A 20 9.63 -55.28 -7.97
C LEU A 20 9.76 -55.36 -6.43
N GLY A 21 10.32 -56.45 -5.90
CA GLY A 21 10.61 -56.59 -4.47
C GLY A 21 11.69 -55.62 -3.98
N LYS A 22 12.74 -55.39 -4.78
CA LYS A 22 13.81 -54.41 -4.47
C LYS A 22 13.29 -52.97 -4.52
N ASP A 23 12.45 -52.65 -5.49
CA ASP A 23 11.83 -51.32 -5.61
C ASP A 23 10.90 -51.07 -4.43
N LYS A 24 10.07 -52.06 -4.04
CA LYS A 24 9.24 -51.95 -2.84
C LYS A 24 10.09 -51.76 -1.58
N TYR A 25 11.21 -52.48 -1.43
CA TYR A 25 12.11 -52.31 -0.28
C TYR A 25 12.70 -50.89 -0.22
N ARG A 26 13.10 -50.32 -1.37
CA ARG A 26 13.56 -48.92 -1.47
C ARG A 26 12.49 -47.90 -1.10
N PHE A 27 11.23 -48.14 -1.45
CA PHE A 27 10.14 -47.23 -1.09
C PHE A 27 9.70 -47.34 0.37
N THR A 28 9.81 -48.53 0.99
CA THR A 28 9.33 -48.75 2.37
C THR A 28 10.33 -48.29 3.43
N TYR A 29 11.62 -48.22 3.08
CA TYR A 29 12.71 -47.71 3.93
C TYR A 29 13.38 -46.49 3.29
N LYS A 30 12.60 -45.45 2.96
CA LYS A 30 13.18 -44.10 2.81
C LYS A 30 13.56 -43.60 4.20
N ASP A 31 14.82 -43.81 4.54
CA ASP A 31 15.49 -43.18 5.66
C ASP A 31 15.69 -41.70 5.28
N ASP A 32 14.85 -40.80 5.80
CA ASP A 32 14.91 -39.34 5.57
C ASP A 32 16.06 -38.69 6.38
N GLY A 33 17.24 -39.34 6.36
CA GLY A 33 18.46 -38.89 7.00
C GLY A 33 19.46 -38.29 6.01
N TYR A 34 20.20 -37.28 6.46
CA TYR A 34 21.34 -36.74 5.71
C TYR A 34 22.49 -37.75 5.69
N HIS A 35 22.85 -38.25 4.50
CA HIS A 35 24.04 -39.08 4.29
C HIS A 35 25.21 -38.23 3.78
N ILE A 36 26.36 -38.34 4.45
CA ILE A 36 27.61 -37.73 3.99
C ILE A 36 28.04 -38.41 2.69
N PRO A 37 28.28 -37.67 1.59
CA PRO A 37 28.71 -38.25 0.33
C PRO A 37 30.08 -38.93 0.43
N ASP A 38 30.24 -40.04 -0.28
CA ASP A 38 31.55 -40.69 -0.47
C ASP A 38 32.51 -39.77 -1.24
N SER A 39 33.83 -39.99 -1.08
CA SER A 39 34.85 -39.20 -1.77
C SER A 39 34.71 -39.32 -3.29
N TYR A 40 34.91 -38.20 -3.99
CA TYR A 40 34.89 -38.14 -5.45
C TYR A 40 36.18 -38.68 -6.10
N GLU A 41 36.97 -39.45 -5.35
CA GLU A 41 38.24 -40.01 -5.79
C GLU A 41 38.04 -41.45 -6.25
N ASP A 42 38.69 -41.83 -7.35
CA ASP A 42 38.78 -43.23 -7.74
C ASP A 42 39.78 -43.98 -6.84
N ASN A 43 39.84 -45.31 -6.98
CA ASN A 43 40.73 -46.16 -6.18
C ASN A 43 42.25 -45.90 -6.44
N GLN A 44 42.58 -44.94 -7.31
CA GLN A 44 43.94 -44.51 -7.64
C GLN A 44 44.21 -43.06 -7.22
N GLY A 45 43.27 -42.40 -6.54
CA GLY A 45 43.41 -41.05 -5.99
C GLY A 45 43.16 -39.91 -6.99
N TYR A 46 42.58 -40.20 -8.16
CA TYR A 46 42.21 -39.18 -9.14
C TYR A 46 40.73 -38.79 -9.02
N LEU A 47 40.44 -37.50 -9.23
CA LEU A 47 39.09 -36.96 -9.11
C LEU A 47 38.19 -37.45 -10.26
N ASP A 48 37.17 -38.25 -9.93
CA ASP A 48 36.16 -38.74 -10.86
C ASP A 48 35.11 -37.65 -11.15
N ARG A 49 35.37 -36.87 -12.20
CA ARG A 49 34.50 -35.77 -12.64
C ARG A 49 33.06 -36.23 -12.94
N LYS A 50 32.86 -37.48 -13.39
CA LYS A 50 31.50 -37.96 -13.72
C LYS A 50 30.65 -38.15 -12.47
N LYS A 51 31.23 -38.70 -11.39
CA LYS A 51 30.53 -38.82 -10.09
C LYS A 51 30.17 -37.46 -9.52
N ARG A 52 31.08 -36.48 -9.64
CA ARG A 52 30.85 -35.11 -9.18
C ARG A 52 29.73 -34.41 -9.95
N ASP A 53 29.71 -34.54 -11.28
CA ASP A 53 28.71 -33.87 -12.13
C ASP A 53 27.33 -34.54 -12.06
N ALA A 54 27.27 -35.85 -11.77
CA ALA A 54 26.02 -36.57 -11.56
C ALA A 54 25.24 -36.08 -10.32
N VAL A 55 25.91 -35.66 -9.24
CA VAL A 55 25.24 -35.11 -8.05
C VAL A 55 24.57 -33.77 -8.35
N LEU A 56 25.14 -32.98 -9.27
CA LEU A 56 24.57 -31.69 -9.70
C LEU A 56 23.28 -31.85 -10.51
N THR A 57 23.13 -32.99 -11.20
CA THR A 57 22.01 -33.29 -12.10
C THR A 57 20.99 -34.27 -11.50
N ALA A 58 21.34 -34.96 -10.42
CA ALA A 58 20.47 -35.95 -9.75
C ALA A 58 19.13 -35.37 -9.23
N ARG A 59 19.02 -34.06 -8.98
CA ARG A 59 17.73 -33.42 -8.66
C ARG A 59 16.80 -33.24 -9.87
N TYR A 60 17.33 -33.31 -11.08
CA TYR A 60 16.62 -33.00 -12.32
C TYR A 60 16.30 -34.24 -13.17
N GLU A 61 16.78 -35.43 -12.81
CA GLU A 61 16.43 -36.68 -13.49
C GLU A 61 15.17 -37.33 -12.88
N SER A 62 14.04 -36.95 -13.48
CA SER A 62 12.74 -37.66 -13.58
C SER A 62 12.03 -38.11 -12.31
N GLU A 63 11.11 -37.28 -11.81
CA GLU A 63 9.75 -37.76 -11.58
C GLU A 63 9.05 -37.79 -12.95
N GLU A 64 8.47 -38.93 -13.34
CA GLU A 64 7.55 -38.96 -14.49
C GLU A 64 6.36 -38.05 -14.15
N ILE A 65 6.34 -36.85 -14.71
CA ILE A 65 5.20 -35.95 -14.61
C ILE A 65 4.04 -36.63 -15.32
N VAL A 66 3.03 -37.04 -14.55
CA VAL A 66 1.75 -37.48 -15.08
C VAL A 66 1.11 -36.27 -15.75
N LYS A 67 1.15 -36.22 -17.09
CA LYS A 67 0.53 -35.13 -17.86
C LYS A 67 -0.98 -35.12 -17.60
N SER A 68 -1.51 -33.97 -17.23
CA SER A 68 -2.94 -33.73 -17.07
C SER A 68 -3.65 -33.83 -18.43
N GLU A 69 -4.96 -34.14 -18.44
CA GLU A 69 -5.78 -34.05 -19.66
C GLU A 69 -5.72 -32.65 -20.29
N GLN A 70 -5.50 -31.61 -19.47
CA GLN A 70 -5.32 -30.23 -19.90
C GLN A 70 -4.05 -30.06 -20.75
N ASP A 71 -2.92 -30.66 -20.34
CA ASP A 71 -1.63 -30.55 -21.04
C ASP A 71 -1.68 -31.23 -22.42
N ILE A 72 -2.42 -32.34 -22.51
CA ILE A 72 -2.64 -33.08 -23.76
C ILE A 72 -3.50 -32.25 -24.71
N TRP A 73 -4.52 -31.55 -24.19
CA TRP A 73 -5.38 -30.66 -24.96
C TRP A 73 -4.61 -29.44 -25.50
N GLU A 74 -3.74 -28.83 -24.70
CA GLU A 74 -2.89 -27.71 -25.12
C GLU A 74 -1.86 -28.11 -26.19
N GLU A 75 -1.26 -29.31 -26.07
CA GLU A 75 -0.37 -29.87 -27.10
C GLU A 75 -1.10 -30.15 -28.42
N GLU A 76 -2.37 -30.54 -28.37
CA GLU A 76 -3.20 -30.69 -29.57
C GLU A 76 -3.55 -29.35 -30.22
N GLN A 77 -3.83 -28.31 -29.42
CA GLN A 77 -4.12 -26.96 -29.93
C GLN A 77 -2.88 -26.32 -30.55
N THR A 78 -1.71 -26.46 -29.92
CA THR A 78 -0.44 -25.98 -30.49
C THR A 78 -0.04 -26.73 -31.76
N LYS A 79 -0.41 -28.02 -31.91
CA LYS A 79 -0.26 -28.75 -33.17
C LYS A 79 -1.24 -28.26 -34.24
N LYS A 80 -2.48 -27.94 -33.89
CA LYS A 80 -3.47 -27.35 -34.82
C LYS A 80 -3.11 -25.93 -35.26
N ALA A 81 -2.43 -25.15 -34.41
CA ALA A 81 -1.95 -23.81 -34.72
C ALA A 81 -0.79 -23.80 -35.73
N LYS A 82 -0.09 -24.93 -35.95
CA LYS A 82 0.94 -25.07 -36.99
C LYS A 82 0.33 -25.42 -38.35
N VAL A 83 -0.48 -24.53 -38.91
CA VAL A 83 -0.92 -24.59 -40.33
C VAL A 83 -0.44 -23.33 -41.07
N LYS A 84 0.03 -23.55 -42.30
CA LYS A 84 0.88 -22.72 -43.16
C LYS A 84 0.37 -21.29 -43.42
N PHE A 85 1.30 -20.33 -43.38
CA PHE A 85 1.16 -18.99 -43.97
C PHE A 85 1.19 -19.06 -45.50
N GLY A 86 0.13 -18.56 -46.14
CA GLY A 86 0.10 -18.12 -47.53
C GLY A 86 -0.39 -16.68 -47.56
N SER A 87 0.37 -15.79 -48.21
CA SER A 87 0.11 -14.35 -48.28
C SER A 87 -1.00 -14.03 -49.28
N LEU A 88 -2.08 -13.38 -48.82
CA LEU A 88 -2.94 -12.52 -49.63
C LEU A 88 -3.33 -11.31 -48.77
N GLU A 89 -3.03 -10.12 -49.27
CA GLU A 89 -3.29 -8.83 -48.65
C GLU A 89 -4.78 -8.47 -48.75
N GLU A 90 -5.47 -8.37 -47.62
CA GLU A 90 -6.68 -7.54 -47.50
C GLU A 90 -6.65 -6.78 -46.16
N LYS A 91 -6.77 -5.45 -46.25
CA LYS A 91 -6.87 -4.54 -45.11
C LYS A 91 -8.25 -4.70 -44.45
N GLN A 92 -8.34 -5.54 -43.43
CA GLN A 92 -9.46 -5.55 -42.50
C GLN A 92 -9.10 -4.74 -41.26
N GLN A 93 -9.96 -3.78 -40.89
CA GLN A 93 -9.95 -3.14 -39.58
C GLN A 93 -10.32 -4.21 -38.55
N TYR A 94 -9.34 -4.68 -37.78
CA TYR A 94 -9.59 -5.60 -36.67
C TYR A 94 -10.12 -4.81 -35.48
N GLU A 95 -11.36 -5.09 -35.10
CA GLU A 95 -11.90 -4.77 -33.78
C GLU A 95 -11.23 -5.72 -32.77
N PHE A 96 -10.64 -5.18 -31.71
CA PHE A 96 -9.94 -5.98 -30.70
C PHE A 96 -10.96 -6.82 -29.91
N VAL A 97 -11.01 -8.12 -30.18
CA VAL A 97 -11.65 -9.09 -29.30
C VAL A 97 -10.58 -9.54 -28.30
N MET A 98 -10.61 -8.97 -27.09
CA MET A 98 -10.03 -9.66 -25.93
C MET A 98 -11.05 -10.71 -25.51
N ASP A 99 -10.67 -11.99 -25.53
CA ASP A 99 -11.58 -13.08 -25.15
C ASP A 99 -11.97 -13.02 -23.66
N ASP A 100 -11.16 -12.35 -22.82
CA ASP A 100 -11.39 -12.18 -21.38
C ASP A 100 -11.66 -10.71 -21.00
N GLN A 101 -12.77 -10.13 -21.45
CA GLN A 101 -13.20 -8.81 -20.93
C GLN A 101 -13.86 -8.98 -19.57
N ILE A 102 -13.36 -8.26 -18.56
CA ILE A 102 -14.01 -8.18 -17.26
C ILE A 102 -15.14 -7.18 -17.35
N ASP A 103 -16.36 -7.69 -17.18
CA ASP A 103 -17.56 -6.87 -17.14
C ASP A 103 -17.70 -6.19 -15.77
N PHE A 104 -17.54 -4.87 -15.76
CA PHE A 104 -17.78 -4.04 -14.59
C PHE A 104 -19.19 -3.44 -14.62
N ILE A 105 -19.94 -3.55 -13.52
CA ILE A 105 -21.23 -2.89 -13.32
C ILE A 105 -21.01 -1.59 -12.55
N SER A 106 -21.52 -0.46 -13.06
CA SER A 106 -21.49 0.81 -12.33
C SER A 106 -22.48 0.82 -11.16
N GLN A 107 -22.08 1.46 -10.05
CA GLN A 107 -22.91 1.58 -8.86
C GLN A 107 -24.26 2.28 -9.12
N GLU A 108 -24.32 3.17 -10.12
CA GLU A 108 -25.53 3.91 -10.49
C GLU A 108 -26.61 3.01 -11.10
N ILE A 109 -26.21 1.97 -11.85
CA ILE A 109 -27.14 1.00 -12.46
C ILE A 109 -27.81 0.12 -11.40
N LEU A 110 -27.13 -0.16 -10.28
CA LEU A 110 -27.66 -0.94 -9.16
C LEU A 110 -28.72 -0.20 -8.31
N LYS A 111 -28.75 1.13 -8.34
CA LYS A 111 -29.66 1.94 -7.51
C LYS A 111 -31.03 2.25 -8.14
N GLY A 112 -31.33 1.71 -9.33
CA GLY A 112 -32.66 1.82 -9.94
C GLY A 112 -33.02 3.25 -10.38
N THR A 113 -32.56 3.61 -11.59
CA THR A 113 -33.00 4.73 -12.46
C THR A 113 -33.10 6.15 -11.89
N LYS A 114 -32.34 7.07 -12.51
CA LYS A 114 -32.89 8.21 -13.28
C LYS A 114 -31.83 8.78 -14.21
N GLU A 115 -32.21 8.97 -15.48
CA GLU A 115 -31.44 9.69 -16.49
C GLU A 115 -31.07 11.09 -15.99
N LEU A 116 -29.81 11.49 -16.17
CA LEU A 116 -29.35 12.86 -15.98
C LEU A 116 -29.08 13.49 -17.35
N ASN A 117 -29.80 14.59 -17.57
CA ASN A 117 -29.69 15.47 -18.72
C ASN A 117 -28.24 15.94 -18.93
N LYS A 118 -27.74 15.78 -20.16
CA LYS A 118 -26.69 16.63 -20.70
C LYS A 118 -27.30 18.01 -20.91
N ASP A 119 -26.77 19.02 -20.23
CA ASP A 119 -26.58 20.39 -20.75
C ASP A 119 -25.96 21.28 -19.67
N ARG A 120 -24.70 21.67 -19.89
CA ARG A 120 -24.09 23.00 -19.59
C ARG A 120 -22.57 22.90 -19.72
N ILE A 121 -22.05 23.32 -20.86
CA ILE A 121 -20.68 23.79 -21.03
C ILE A 121 -20.82 25.24 -21.50
N ASP A 122 -20.56 26.20 -20.61
CA ASP A 122 -20.36 27.59 -20.98
C ASP A 122 -18.90 27.97 -20.67
N MET A 123 -18.20 28.26 -21.76
CA MET A 123 -17.14 29.26 -21.98
C MET A 123 -16.38 29.80 -20.77
N ILE A 124 -15.08 29.49 -20.72
CA ILE A 124 -14.06 30.38 -20.14
C ILE A 124 -13.19 30.83 -21.31
N GLU A 125 -13.28 32.12 -21.64
CA GLU A 125 -12.40 32.80 -22.57
C GLU A 125 -10.97 32.83 -22.01
N GLU A 126 -10.00 32.42 -22.83
CA GLU A 126 -8.57 32.58 -22.54
C GLU A 126 -8.19 34.06 -22.73
N GLU A 127 -8.05 34.79 -21.62
CA GLU A 127 -7.26 36.02 -21.62
C GLU A 127 -5.77 35.66 -21.58
N SER A 128 -5.11 35.84 -22.73
CA SER A 128 -3.67 35.77 -22.87
C SER A 128 -3.00 36.93 -22.13
N THR A 129 -2.51 36.68 -20.91
CA THR A 129 -1.55 37.56 -20.24
C THR A 129 -0.17 36.93 -20.21
N GLU A 130 0.80 37.66 -20.76
CA GLU A 130 2.22 37.35 -20.87
C GLU A 130 2.81 36.77 -19.57
N GLU A 131 3.11 35.47 -19.56
CA GLU A 131 3.74 34.80 -18.43
C GLU A 131 5.21 35.21 -18.30
N LYS A 132 5.50 36.06 -17.31
CA LYS A 132 6.84 36.19 -16.75
C LYS A 132 7.21 34.84 -16.12
N SER A 133 8.37 34.29 -16.48
CA SER A 133 8.90 33.04 -15.91
C SER A 133 9.04 33.15 -14.39
N LEU A 134 8.06 32.62 -13.65
CA LEU A 134 8.09 32.54 -12.19
C LEU A 134 9.27 31.66 -11.75
N THR A 135 9.95 32.08 -10.68
CA THR A 135 10.99 31.26 -10.07
C THR A 135 10.37 29.99 -9.47
N ALA A 136 11.15 28.90 -9.36
CA ALA A 136 10.67 27.62 -8.82
C ALA A 136 10.01 27.76 -7.43
N HIS A 137 10.49 28.70 -6.60
CA HIS A 137 9.90 28.99 -5.29
C HIS A 137 8.55 29.71 -5.39
N GLU A 138 8.40 30.68 -6.31
CA GLU A 138 7.11 31.37 -6.52
C GLU A 138 6.03 30.40 -7.03
N GLN A 139 6.41 29.43 -7.88
CA GLN A 139 5.49 28.37 -8.32
C GLN A 139 5.00 27.51 -7.15
N ILE A 140 5.88 27.15 -6.21
CA ILE A 140 5.52 26.42 -4.99
C ILE A 140 4.53 27.23 -4.14
N LEU A 141 4.78 28.52 -3.95
CA LEU A 141 3.87 29.41 -3.21
C LEU A 141 2.50 29.56 -3.87
N VAL A 142 2.45 29.63 -5.20
CA VAL A 142 1.17 29.63 -5.94
C VAL A 142 0.43 28.30 -5.73
N GLY A 143 1.15 27.17 -5.75
CA GLY A 143 0.59 25.86 -5.44
C GLY A 143 0.00 25.78 -4.03
N ARG A 144 0.70 26.36 -3.03
CA ARG A 144 0.25 26.44 -1.62
C ARG A 144 -1.14 27.09 -1.49
N LYS A 145 -1.40 28.17 -2.24
CA LYS A 145 -2.68 28.89 -2.23
C LYS A 145 -3.85 28.12 -2.85
N LYS A 146 -3.56 27.11 -3.69
CA LYS A 146 -4.59 26.27 -4.32
C LYS A 146 -5.12 25.18 -3.39
N LEU A 147 -4.39 24.87 -2.31
CA LEU A 147 -4.77 23.82 -1.37
C LEU A 147 -6.06 24.18 -0.61
N PRO A 148 -6.98 23.22 -0.37
CA PRO A 148 -8.24 23.49 0.32
C PRO A 148 -8.08 24.17 1.68
N VAL A 149 -7.10 23.74 2.48
CA VAL A 149 -6.87 24.28 3.83
C VAL A 149 -6.53 25.78 3.84
N TYR A 150 -6.01 26.34 2.73
CA TYR A 150 -5.63 27.75 2.65
C TYR A 150 -6.84 28.69 2.84
N GLN A 151 -8.01 28.29 2.32
CA GLN A 151 -9.23 29.10 2.41
C GLN A 151 -9.75 29.22 3.84
N TYR A 152 -9.44 28.23 4.68
CA TYR A 152 -9.92 28.10 6.04
C TYR A 152 -8.85 28.46 7.08
N CYS A 153 -7.72 29.05 6.65
CA CYS A 153 -6.58 29.34 7.53
C CYS A 153 -6.97 30.26 8.71
N THR A 154 -7.74 31.32 8.46
CA THR A 154 -8.16 32.26 9.51
C THR A 154 -9.08 31.59 10.52
N GLU A 155 -10.11 30.88 10.05
CA GLU A 155 -11.06 30.14 10.89
C GLU A 155 -10.36 29.05 11.71
N PHE A 156 -9.39 28.36 11.10
CA PHE A 156 -8.57 27.36 11.78
C PHE A 156 -7.74 27.97 12.91
N LEU A 157 -7.07 29.12 12.68
CA LEU A 157 -6.27 29.77 13.70
C LEU A 157 -7.12 30.32 14.86
N GLU A 158 -8.35 30.76 14.58
CA GLU A 158 -9.33 31.11 15.62
C GLU A 158 -9.74 29.86 16.42
N ALA A 159 -10.09 28.77 15.74
CA ALA A 159 -10.45 27.52 16.40
C ALA A 159 -9.32 26.96 17.29
N VAL A 160 -8.05 27.07 16.88
CA VAL A 160 -6.90 26.66 17.72
C VAL A 160 -6.71 27.57 18.94
N ARG A 161 -7.03 28.86 18.84
CA ARG A 161 -6.95 29.76 19.99
C ARG A 161 -8.01 29.43 21.03
N ASP A 162 -9.23 29.18 20.57
CA ASP A 162 -10.42 28.97 21.41
C ASP A 162 -10.51 27.56 21.99
N ASN A 163 -9.84 26.57 21.40
CA ASN A 163 -9.92 25.18 21.83
C ASN A 163 -8.54 24.65 22.24
N LYS A 164 -8.47 24.03 23.42
CA LYS A 164 -7.25 23.37 23.89
C LYS A 164 -6.91 22.11 23.08
N VAL A 165 -7.94 21.33 22.76
CA VAL A 165 -7.87 20.16 21.87
C VAL A 165 -8.78 20.42 20.68
N LEU A 166 -8.24 20.26 19.47
CA LEU A 166 -8.97 20.45 18.22
C LEU A 166 -8.83 19.21 17.34
N ILE A 167 -9.95 18.68 16.86
CA ILE A 167 -9.97 17.57 15.91
C ILE A 167 -10.12 18.15 14.52
N VAL A 168 -9.11 17.99 13.68
CA VAL A 168 -9.11 18.48 12.30
C VAL A 168 -9.43 17.32 11.37
N VAL A 169 -10.54 17.43 10.65
CA VAL A 169 -10.98 16.44 9.67
C VAL A 169 -10.79 17.02 8.29
N GLY A 170 -10.11 16.31 7.43
CA GLY A 170 -10.05 16.68 6.02
C GLY A 170 -9.37 15.61 5.20
N GLU A 171 -9.71 15.53 3.93
CA GLU A 171 -9.21 14.46 3.06
C GLU A 171 -7.69 14.50 2.88
N THR A 172 -7.13 13.38 2.45
CA THR A 172 -5.70 13.28 2.13
C THR A 172 -5.39 14.14 0.91
N GLY A 173 -4.37 15.00 1.00
CA GLY A 173 -4.05 15.99 -0.02
C GLY A 173 -4.70 17.38 0.17
N SER A 174 -5.52 17.57 1.22
CA SER A 174 -6.06 18.90 1.54
C SER A 174 -5.04 19.91 2.07
N GLY A 175 -3.82 19.43 2.39
CA GLY A 175 -2.71 20.24 2.90
C GLY A 175 -2.55 20.26 4.42
N LYS A 176 -3.28 19.41 5.18
CA LYS A 176 -3.21 19.39 6.66
C LYS A 176 -1.78 19.33 7.18
N THR A 177 -1.06 18.27 6.83
CA THR A 177 0.28 17.99 7.36
C THR A 177 1.33 19.02 6.95
N THR A 178 1.23 19.57 5.73
CA THR A 178 2.21 20.54 5.23
C THR A 178 1.92 21.94 5.73
N GLN A 179 0.64 22.35 5.74
CA GLN A 179 0.26 23.75 5.95
C GLN A 179 -0.05 24.10 7.40
N ILE A 180 -0.68 23.21 8.17
CA ILE A 180 -1.08 23.51 9.55
C ILE A 180 0.12 23.89 10.42
N PRO A 181 1.24 23.13 10.43
CA PRO A 181 2.43 23.52 11.20
C PRO A 181 3.01 24.88 10.78
N GLN A 182 2.94 25.22 9.47
CA GLN A 182 3.40 26.51 8.96
C GLN A 182 2.50 27.66 9.44
N TYR A 183 1.17 27.51 9.39
CA TYR A 183 0.24 28.54 9.90
C TYR A 183 0.39 28.78 11.40
N LEU A 184 0.65 27.72 12.18
CA LEU A 184 0.93 27.82 13.60
C LEU A 184 2.25 28.56 13.87
N HIS A 185 3.28 28.29 13.07
CA HIS A 185 4.54 29.02 13.13
C HIS A 185 4.36 30.50 12.80
N GLU A 186 3.70 30.81 11.67
CA GLU A 186 3.44 32.17 11.19
C GLU A 186 2.60 32.99 12.19
N SER A 187 1.68 32.35 12.91
CA SER A 187 0.86 32.97 13.96
C SER A 187 1.56 33.13 15.31
N GLY A 188 2.81 32.68 15.43
CA GLY A 188 3.69 32.94 16.58
C GLY A 188 3.73 31.86 17.65
N TRP A 189 3.07 30.71 17.47
CA TRP A 189 3.13 29.59 18.43
C TRP A 189 4.55 29.04 18.61
N SER A 190 5.39 29.17 17.58
CA SER A 190 6.80 28.75 17.66
C SER A 190 7.66 29.60 18.60
N LYS A 191 7.15 30.75 19.08
CA LYS A 191 7.85 31.59 20.06
C LYS A 191 7.72 31.06 21.49
N LEU A 192 6.68 30.26 21.75
CA LEU A 192 6.41 29.63 23.05
C LEU A 192 7.14 28.29 23.20
N GLY A 193 7.36 27.59 22.09
CA GLY A 193 7.99 26.27 22.05
C GLY A 193 7.99 25.73 20.63
N LYS A 194 8.47 24.49 20.46
CA LYS A 194 8.47 23.81 19.16
C LYS A 194 7.06 23.37 18.76
N ILE A 195 6.84 23.26 17.46
CA ILE A 195 5.65 22.65 16.88
C ILE A 195 6.01 21.23 16.47
N GLY A 196 5.45 20.24 17.17
CA GLY A 196 5.63 18.83 16.88
C GLY A 196 4.51 18.34 15.96
N CYS A 197 4.86 17.58 14.92
CA CYS A 197 3.89 16.85 14.11
C CYS A 197 4.31 15.38 14.04
N THR A 198 3.45 14.48 14.51
CA THR A 198 3.71 13.05 14.35
C THR A 198 3.20 12.53 13.02
N GLN A 199 3.81 11.44 12.57
CA GLN A 199 3.41 10.67 11.40
C GLN A 199 3.56 9.19 11.72
N PRO A 200 2.59 8.33 11.37
CA PRO A 200 2.73 6.89 11.59
C PRO A 200 3.87 6.28 10.75
N ARG A 201 4.21 6.90 9.60
CA ARG A 201 5.17 6.36 8.63
C ARG A 201 6.44 7.18 8.52
N ARG A 202 7.59 6.49 8.54
CA ARG A 202 8.93 7.10 8.42
C ARG A 202 9.09 7.91 7.14
N VAL A 203 8.70 7.36 6.00
CA VAL A 203 8.83 8.01 4.68
C VAL A 203 8.01 9.30 4.62
N ALA A 204 6.81 9.31 5.23
CA ALA A 204 5.95 10.49 5.29
C ALA A 204 6.58 11.59 6.16
N ALA A 205 7.13 11.25 7.34
CA ALA A 205 7.82 12.23 8.19
C ALA A 205 9.00 12.90 7.46
N MET A 206 9.81 12.12 6.74
CA MET A 206 10.96 12.63 5.99
C MET A 206 10.52 13.49 4.79
N SER A 207 9.59 12.99 3.97
CA SER A 207 9.18 13.66 2.73
C SER A 207 8.43 14.96 3.02
N VAL A 208 7.56 14.97 4.03
CA VAL A 208 6.84 16.17 4.46
C VAL A 208 7.81 17.19 5.03
N ALA A 209 8.76 16.80 5.89
CA ALA A 209 9.75 17.73 6.42
C ALA A 209 10.60 18.35 5.31
N ALA A 210 11.06 17.53 4.34
CA ALA A 210 11.78 18.01 3.17
C ALA A 210 10.94 18.99 2.35
N ARG A 211 9.67 18.67 2.09
CA ARG A 211 8.74 19.54 1.35
C ARG A 211 8.52 20.87 2.07
N VAL A 212 8.26 20.84 3.36
CA VAL A 212 8.00 22.04 4.17
C VAL A 212 9.26 22.91 4.28
N SER A 213 10.44 22.30 4.36
CA SER A 213 11.70 23.06 4.30
C SER A 213 11.88 23.81 2.97
N GLN A 214 11.45 23.19 1.85
CA GLN A 214 11.47 23.84 0.53
C GLN A 214 10.42 24.96 0.44
N GLU A 215 9.22 24.74 0.98
CA GLU A 215 8.14 25.75 1.02
C GLU A 215 8.50 26.98 1.86
N MET A 216 9.28 26.78 2.93
CA MET A 216 9.79 27.86 3.80
C MET A 216 11.15 28.43 3.33
N ASN A 217 11.71 27.93 2.23
CA ASN A 217 13.02 28.32 1.70
C ASN A 217 14.18 28.21 2.72
N ILE A 218 14.18 27.14 3.50
CA ILE A 218 15.17 26.86 4.54
C ILE A 218 15.82 25.50 4.32
N LYS A 219 17.04 25.33 4.83
CA LYS A 219 17.72 24.04 4.75
C LYS A 219 17.12 23.06 5.77
N LEU A 220 16.77 21.86 5.31
CA LEU A 220 16.32 20.76 6.16
C LEU A 220 17.34 20.49 7.30
N GLY A 221 16.83 20.33 8.51
CA GLY A 221 17.60 20.18 9.75
C GLY A 221 17.93 21.49 10.47
N GLN A 222 17.60 22.65 9.88
CA GLN A 222 17.69 23.94 10.57
C GLN A 222 16.37 24.25 11.29
N GLU A 223 15.52 25.09 10.72
CA GLU A 223 14.24 25.49 11.32
C GLU A 223 13.17 24.39 11.18
N VAL A 224 13.18 23.65 10.07
CA VAL A 224 12.35 22.46 9.86
C VAL A 224 13.24 21.23 9.89
N GLY A 225 12.88 20.24 10.69
CA GLY A 225 13.62 18.99 10.82
C GLY A 225 12.71 17.78 11.00
N TYR A 226 13.31 16.59 10.97
CA TYR A 226 12.61 15.35 11.28
C TYR A 226 13.40 14.45 12.23
N SER A 227 12.69 13.63 13.01
CA SER A 227 13.28 12.63 13.89
C SER A 227 12.59 11.28 13.70
N ILE A 228 13.35 10.29 13.24
CA ILE A 228 12.90 8.92 13.03
C ILE A 228 13.86 7.94 13.70
N ARG A 229 13.46 6.68 13.82
CA ARG A 229 14.33 5.66 14.41
C ARG A 229 15.63 5.53 13.60
N PHE A 230 16.77 5.64 14.30
CA PHE A 230 18.14 5.59 13.78
C PHE A 230 18.59 6.79 12.94
N GLU A 231 17.77 7.84 12.81
CA GLU A 231 18.11 9.01 12.02
C GLU A 231 17.41 10.25 12.58
N ASP A 232 18.19 11.23 13.02
CA ASP A 232 17.70 12.49 13.55
C ASP A 232 18.31 13.65 12.75
N CYS A 233 17.45 14.36 12.03
CA CYS A 233 17.82 15.53 11.23
C CYS A 233 17.19 16.77 11.86
N THR A 234 17.62 17.07 13.09
CA THR A 234 17.23 18.24 13.86
C THR A 234 18.44 18.96 14.42
N SER A 235 18.29 20.24 14.72
CA SER A 235 19.27 21.09 15.40
C SER A 235 18.61 21.93 16.50
N GLU A 236 19.40 22.65 17.29
CA GLU A 236 18.89 23.60 18.30
C GLU A 236 17.99 24.70 17.69
N LYS A 237 18.12 24.98 16.39
CA LYS A 237 17.30 25.95 15.67
C LYS A 237 15.95 25.40 15.21
N THR A 238 15.67 24.11 15.42
CA THR A 238 14.45 23.47 14.92
C THR A 238 13.23 23.99 15.65
N ILE A 239 12.33 24.59 14.88
CA ILE A 239 11.04 25.12 15.34
C ILE A 239 9.88 24.18 14.97
N ILE A 240 9.94 23.55 13.80
CA ILE A 240 8.94 22.58 13.34
C ILE A 240 9.63 21.22 13.23
N LYS A 241 9.18 20.27 14.04
CA LYS A 241 9.75 18.92 14.10
C LYS A 241 8.71 17.89 13.66
N TYR A 242 8.96 17.26 12.52
CA TYR A 242 8.21 16.07 12.11
C TYR A 242 8.83 14.83 12.75
N MET A 243 8.04 13.91 13.26
CA MET A 243 8.60 12.71 13.87
C MET A 243 7.67 11.51 13.71
N THR A 244 8.22 10.31 13.82
CA THR A 244 7.34 9.14 13.94
C THR A 244 6.69 9.07 15.31
N ASP A 245 5.49 8.51 15.39
CA ASP A 245 4.75 8.29 16.65
C ASP A 245 5.63 7.61 17.73
N GLY A 246 6.39 6.59 17.34
CA GLY A 246 7.31 5.89 18.25
C GLY A 246 8.49 6.75 18.75
N MET A 247 8.89 7.79 18.00
CA MET A 247 9.91 8.74 18.46
C MET A 247 9.34 9.73 19.48
N LEU A 248 8.09 10.18 19.31
CA LEU A 248 7.42 10.99 20.32
C LEU A 248 7.26 10.18 21.62
N LEU A 249 6.82 8.92 21.55
CA LEU A 249 6.75 8.03 22.72
C LEU A 249 8.09 7.86 23.45
N ARG A 250 9.20 7.88 22.70
CA ARG A 250 10.53 7.84 23.30
C ARG A 250 10.88 9.15 24.00
N GLU A 251 10.44 10.27 23.43
CA GLU A 251 10.66 11.61 23.99
C GLU A 251 9.92 11.79 25.33
N PHE A 252 8.75 11.16 25.49
CA PHE A 252 8.05 11.07 26.79
C PHE A 252 8.89 10.42 27.91
N LEU A 253 9.87 9.56 27.58
CA LEU A 253 10.75 8.96 28.59
C LEU A 253 11.79 9.95 29.14
N THR A 254 12.14 10.97 28.33
CA THR A 254 13.09 12.02 28.71
C THR A 254 12.39 13.27 29.22
N GLU A 255 11.26 13.62 28.63
CA GLU A 255 10.49 14.83 28.90
C GLU A 255 8.98 14.47 29.00
N PRO A 256 8.53 13.98 30.17
CA PRO A 256 7.16 13.50 30.36
C PRO A 256 6.07 14.58 30.24
N ASP A 257 6.43 15.86 30.38
CA ASP A 257 5.54 17.01 30.28
C ASP A 257 5.55 17.67 28.89
N LEU A 258 6.42 17.22 27.98
CA LEU A 258 6.64 17.81 26.65
C LEU A 258 6.84 19.34 26.69
N GLY A 259 7.49 19.88 27.74
CA GLY A 259 7.68 21.32 27.96
C GLY A 259 8.31 22.08 26.78
N SER A 260 9.13 21.40 25.98
CA SER A 260 9.77 21.90 24.76
C SER A 260 8.78 22.23 23.63
N TYR A 261 7.55 21.72 23.68
CA TYR A 261 6.54 21.90 22.64
C TYR A 261 5.43 22.84 23.10
N SER A 262 5.01 23.75 22.22
CA SER A 262 3.83 24.60 22.40
C SER A 262 2.60 24.03 21.69
N VAL A 263 2.81 23.30 20.58
CA VAL A 263 1.74 22.63 19.85
C VAL A 263 2.19 21.23 19.47
N MET A 264 1.33 20.25 19.71
CA MET A 264 1.51 18.89 19.22
C MET A 264 0.37 18.51 18.28
N MET A 265 0.72 18.15 17.05
CA MET A 265 -0.20 17.62 16.06
C MET A 265 0.01 16.12 15.91
N ILE A 266 -1.00 15.32 16.27
CA ILE A 266 -1.03 13.89 15.97
C ILE A 266 -1.77 13.71 14.65
N ASP A 267 -1.04 13.44 13.58
CA ASP A 267 -1.60 13.35 12.23
C ASP A 267 -1.86 11.91 11.80
N GLU A 268 -2.68 11.74 10.77
CA GLU A 268 -3.11 10.44 10.25
C GLU A 268 -3.69 9.52 11.35
N ALA A 269 -4.40 10.12 12.33
CA ALA A 269 -4.98 9.44 13.49
C ALA A 269 -5.92 8.25 13.13
N HIS A 270 -6.43 8.23 11.90
CA HIS A 270 -7.24 7.15 11.36
C HIS A 270 -6.47 5.87 11.03
N GLU A 271 -5.13 5.89 10.93
CA GLU A 271 -4.34 4.66 10.78
C GLU A 271 -4.42 3.79 12.04
N ARG A 272 -4.77 4.36 13.21
CA ARG A 272 -4.98 3.65 14.49
C ARG A 272 -3.84 2.67 14.81
N THR A 273 -2.61 3.15 14.68
CA THR A 273 -1.41 2.36 15.00
C THR A 273 -1.30 2.18 16.50
N LEU A 274 -0.56 1.14 16.92
CA LEU A 274 -0.32 0.82 18.32
C LEU A 274 0.30 2.02 19.06
N HIS A 275 1.26 2.70 18.43
CA HIS A 275 1.94 3.85 19.03
C HIS A 275 1.02 5.07 19.12
N THR A 276 0.19 5.33 18.10
CA THR A 276 -0.77 6.44 18.12
C THR A 276 -1.80 6.27 19.24
N ASP A 277 -2.33 5.06 19.43
CA ASP A 277 -3.34 4.79 20.47
C ASP A 277 -2.77 4.95 21.89
N VAL A 278 -1.51 4.56 22.09
CA VAL A 278 -0.81 4.82 23.36
C VAL A 278 -0.56 6.32 23.55
N LEU A 279 -0.14 7.01 22.48
CA LEU A 279 0.07 8.46 22.52
C LEU A 279 -1.20 9.20 22.91
N PHE A 280 -2.38 8.80 22.41
CA PHE A 280 -3.64 9.46 22.74
C PHE A 280 -3.89 9.56 24.25
N GLY A 281 -3.66 8.46 25.00
CA GLY A 281 -3.80 8.49 26.45
C GLY A 281 -2.81 9.45 27.12
N LEU A 282 -1.54 9.39 26.70
CA LEU A 282 -0.48 10.24 27.27
C LEU A 282 -0.67 11.73 26.96
N VAL A 283 -0.98 12.07 25.70
CA VAL A 283 -1.19 13.48 25.30
C VAL A 283 -2.49 14.05 25.86
N LYS A 284 -3.50 13.21 26.11
CA LYS A 284 -4.74 13.63 26.79
C LYS A 284 -4.44 14.03 28.23
N ASP A 285 -3.63 13.27 28.94
CA ASP A 285 -3.21 13.60 30.30
C ASP A 285 -2.33 14.87 30.32
N ILE A 286 -1.39 15.03 29.38
CA ILE A 286 -0.63 16.28 29.24
C ILE A 286 -1.54 17.48 28.95
N ALA A 287 -2.48 17.30 28.02
CA ALA A 287 -3.43 18.36 27.66
C ALA A 287 -4.31 18.74 28.84
N ARG A 288 -4.54 17.87 29.82
CA ARG A 288 -5.23 18.24 31.07
C ARG A 288 -4.27 18.88 32.09
N PHE A 289 -3.04 18.41 32.17
CA PHE A 289 -2.03 18.85 33.14
C PHE A 289 -1.47 20.25 32.86
N ARG A 290 -1.10 20.56 31.60
CA ARG A 290 -0.49 21.86 31.25
C ARG A 290 -1.50 22.99 31.27
N GLU A 291 -1.02 24.20 31.54
CA GLU A 291 -1.87 25.40 31.57
C GLU A 291 -2.49 25.72 30.21
N GLU A 292 -3.61 26.45 30.23
CA GLU A 292 -4.44 26.72 29.06
C GLU A 292 -3.78 27.60 28.00
N ASN A 293 -2.66 28.28 28.29
CA ASN A 293 -1.96 29.14 27.32
C ASN A 293 -0.63 28.56 26.83
N ASP A 294 -0.23 27.39 27.34
CA ASP A 294 1.12 26.85 27.14
C ASP A 294 1.15 25.73 26.09
N PHE A 295 0.06 24.97 25.96
CA PHE A 295 -0.01 23.81 25.07
C PHE A 295 -1.31 23.74 24.27
N ARG A 296 -1.21 23.35 22.99
CA ARG A 296 -2.34 22.99 22.12
C ARG A 296 -2.15 21.60 21.54
N LEU A 297 -3.22 20.81 21.54
CA LEU A 297 -3.25 19.49 20.92
C LEU A 297 -4.15 19.49 19.69
N ILE A 298 -3.63 19.03 18.57
CA ILE A 298 -4.37 18.90 17.31
C ILE A 298 -4.38 17.44 16.91
N ILE A 299 -5.56 16.86 16.73
CA ILE A 299 -5.72 15.49 16.21
C ILE A 299 -6.21 15.59 14.78
N SER A 300 -5.38 15.20 13.82
CA SER A 300 -5.70 15.30 12.39
C SER A 300 -6.06 13.92 11.82
N SER A 301 -7.20 13.85 11.14
CA SER A 301 -7.73 12.62 10.54
C SER A 301 -8.31 12.87 9.14
N ALA A 302 -8.31 11.83 8.31
CA ALA A 302 -8.93 11.84 6.99
C ALA A 302 -10.32 11.20 6.96
N THR A 303 -10.75 10.54 8.04
CA THR A 303 -12.03 9.81 8.11
C THR A 303 -13.11 10.60 8.84
N LEU A 304 -14.37 10.28 8.52
CA LEU A 304 -15.56 10.89 9.12
C LEU A 304 -15.86 10.42 10.56
N ASP A 305 -15.10 9.46 11.10
CA ASP A 305 -15.21 8.97 12.50
C ASP A 305 -14.67 9.97 13.55
N ALA A 306 -14.76 11.27 13.24
CA ALA A 306 -14.35 12.37 14.08
C ALA A 306 -15.12 12.42 15.42
N GLU A 307 -16.36 11.93 15.43
CA GLU A 307 -17.18 11.85 16.64
C GLU A 307 -16.56 10.95 17.70
N LYS A 308 -15.96 9.82 17.31
CA LYS A 308 -15.29 8.91 18.25
C LYS A 308 -14.08 9.58 18.89
N PHE A 309 -13.30 10.32 18.10
CA PHE A 309 -12.19 11.13 18.61
C PHE A 309 -12.69 12.25 19.52
N SER A 310 -13.78 12.94 19.14
CA SER A 310 -14.35 14.03 19.93
C SER A 310 -14.81 13.53 21.30
N ALA A 311 -15.59 12.46 21.33
CA ALA A 311 -16.03 11.83 22.57
C ALA A 311 -14.85 11.38 23.45
N TYR A 312 -13.80 10.81 22.85
CA TYR A 312 -12.61 10.39 23.60
C TYR A 312 -11.82 11.58 24.17
N PHE A 313 -11.70 12.69 23.45
CA PHE A 313 -11.04 13.92 23.90
C PHE A 313 -12.02 14.91 24.56
N ASP A 314 -12.88 14.42 25.45
CA ASP A 314 -13.78 15.23 26.29
C ASP A 314 -14.74 16.15 25.50
N ASN A 315 -15.28 15.65 24.39
CA ASN A 315 -16.10 16.38 23.42
C ASN A 315 -15.36 17.57 22.75
N ALA A 316 -14.08 17.35 22.40
CA ALA A 316 -13.28 18.32 21.67
C ALA A 316 -13.96 18.77 20.36
N SER A 317 -13.82 20.05 20.04
CA SER A 317 -14.38 20.65 18.83
C SER A 317 -13.83 20.00 17.56
N ILE A 318 -14.72 19.76 16.59
CA ILE A 318 -14.37 19.19 15.29
C ILE A 318 -14.33 20.33 14.27
N PHE A 319 -13.18 20.52 13.64
CA PHE A 319 -12.96 21.44 12.53
C PHE A 319 -12.88 20.67 11.22
N MET A 320 -13.87 20.84 10.35
CA MET A 320 -13.96 20.13 9.08
C MET A 320 -13.45 21.00 7.93
N ILE A 321 -12.46 20.51 7.20
CA ILE A 321 -11.95 21.10 5.97
C ILE A 321 -12.61 20.35 4.81
N PRO A 322 -13.56 20.95 4.08
CA PRO A 322 -14.20 20.29 2.96
C PRO A 322 -13.18 19.97 1.86
N GLY A 323 -13.28 18.74 1.35
CA GLY A 323 -12.46 18.25 0.25
C GLY A 323 -12.79 18.96 -1.07
N ARG A 324 -11.82 18.96 -1.98
CA ARG A 324 -12.01 19.26 -3.40
C ARG A 324 -11.80 17.98 -4.22
N MET A 325 -12.54 16.92 -3.90
CA MET A 325 -12.54 15.73 -4.74
C MET A 325 -13.48 15.91 -5.93
N TYR A 326 -12.96 15.58 -7.10
CA TYR A 326 -13.78 15.32 -8.26
C TYR A 326 -14.55 14.01 -8.06
N PRO A 327 -15.73 13.87 -8.68
CA PRO A 327 -16.50 12.63 -8.60
C PRO A 327 -15.69 11.44 -9.12
N VAL A 328 -15.81 10.31 -8.43
CA VAL A 328 -15.19 9.03 -8.80
C VAL A 328 -16.29 8.03 -9.09
N ASP A 329 -16.32 7.50 -10.31
CA ASP A 329 -17.24 6.43 -10.67
C ASP A 329 -16.75 5.12 -10.07
N ILE A 330 -17.57 4.47 -9.25
CA ILE A 330 -17.25 3.18 -8.65
C ILE A 330 -17.89 2.07 -9.48
N LEU A 331 -17.07 1.15 -9.96
CA LEU A 331 -17.49 -0.03 -10.68
C LEU A 331 -17.11 -1.30 -9.92
N TYR A 332 -17.99 -2.30 -9.96
CA TYR A 332 -17.82 -3.60 -9.29
C TYR A 332 -17.82 -4.73 -10.31
N THR A 333 -17.13 -5.82 -10.03
CA THR A 333 -17.26 -7.05 -10.83
C THR A 333 -18.64 -7.67 -10.68
N LYS A 334 -19.12 -8.35 -11.73
CA LYS A 334 -20.40 -9.08 -11.72
C LYS A 334 -20.39 -10.26 -10.75
N ALA A 335 -19.26 -10.96 -10.69
CA ALA A 335 -19.05 -12.13 -9.86
C ALA A 335 -17.69 -12.00 -9.12
N PRO A 336 -17.49 -12.76 -8.04
CA PRO A 336 -16.18 -12.88 -7.40
C PRO A 336 -15.16 -13.50 -8.37
N GLU A 337 -13.98 -12.91 -8.47
CA GLU A 337 -12.89 -13.42 -9.30
C GLU A 337 -12.07 -14.47 -8.53
N ALA A 338 -11.85 -15.64 -9.14
CA ALA A 338 -11.09 -16.72 -8.51
C ALA A 338 -9.58 -16.42 -8.47
N ASP A 339 -9.05 -15.83 -9.53
CA ASP A 339 -7.68 -15.31 -9.60
C ASP A 339 -7.74 -13.78 -9.77
N TYR A 340 -7.65 -13.06 -8.67
CA TYR A 340 -7.65 -11.60 -8.71
C TYR A 340 -6.39 -11.03 -9.35
N LEU A 341 -5.26 -11.77 -9.39
CA LEU A 341 -4.02 -11.24 -9.95
C LEU A 341 -4.09 -11.16 -11.47
N ASP A 342 -4.60 -12.20 -12.13
CA ASP A 342 -4.87 -12.13 -13.57
C ASP A 342 -5.95 -11.08 -13.88
N ALA A 343 -7.01 -11.02 -13.06
CA ALA A 343 -8.06 -10.01 -13.21
C ALA A 343 -7.52 -8.56 -13.12
N VAL A 344 -6.57 -8.32 -12.21
CA VAL A 344 -5.84 -7.04 -12.12
C VAL A 344 -5.10 -6.75 -13.43
N ILE A 345 -4.33 -7.71 -13.95
CA ILE A 345 -3.50 -7.54 -15.15
C ILE A 345 -4.37 -7.24 -16.38
N VAL A 346 -5.46 -7.98 -16.54
CA VAL A 346 -6.46 -7.76 -17.59
C VAL A 346 -7.07 -6.36 -17.47
N SER A 347 -7.49 -5.97 -16.26
CA SER A 347 -8.07 -4.64 -16.00
C SER A 347 -7.10 -3.51 -16.34
N ILE A 348 -5.81 -3.64 -15.99
CA ILE A 348 -4.77 -2.64 -16.31
C ILE A 348 -4.66 -2.46 -17.84
N LEU A 349 -4.59 -3.56 -18.58
CA LEU A 349 -4.45 -3.52 -20.04
C LEU A 349 -5.71 -2.96 -20.71
N GLN A 350 -6.90 -3.36 -20.23
CA GLN A 350 -8.18 -2.84 -20.70
C GLN A 350 -8.29 -1.33 -20.47
N ILE A 351 -7.93 -0.84 -19.29
CA ILE A 351 -7.92 0.60 -18.99
C ILE A 351 -6.92 1.33 -19.88
N HIS A 352 -5.71 0.79 -20.06
CA HIS A 352 -4.67 1.40 -20.89
C HIS A 352 -5.10 1.57 -22.36
N ILE A 353 -5.83 0.59 -22.90
CA ILE A 353 -6.28 0.59 -24.30
C ILE A 353 -7.54 1.45 -24.50
N THR A 354 -8.52 1.31 -23.60
CA THR A 354 -9.87 1.89 -23.80
C THR A 354 -10.02 3.31 -23.26
N GLN A 355 -9.28 3.67 -22.21
CA GLN A 355 -9.47 4.95 -21.53
C GLN A 355 -8.56 6.06 -22.10
N PRO A 356 -9.03 7.33 -22.10
CA PRO A 356 -8.26 8.45 -22.61
C PRO A 356 -7.00 8.73 -21.76
N ILE A 357 -6.01 9.35 -22.40
CA ILE A 357 -4.77 9.87 -21.80
C ILE A 357 -4.86 11.39 -21.86
N PRO A 358 -4.50 12.15 -20.80
CA PRO A 358 -3.78 11.74 -19.59
C PRO A 358 -4.63 11.05 -18.52
N GLY A 359 -3.99 10.17 -17.73
CA GLY A 359 -4.56 9.58 -16.52
C GLY A 359 -3.83 8.30 -16.12
N ASP A 360 -3.19 8.32 -14.96
CA ASP A 360 -2.39 7.21 -14.48
C ASP A 360 -3.24 6.21 -13.67
N ILE A 361 -2.71 4.98 -13.55
CA ILE A 361 -3.38 3.87 -12.88
C ILE A 361 -2.67 3.60 -11.55
N LEU A 362 -3.44 3.46 -10.47
CA LEU A 362 -2.98 2.97 -9.18
C LEU A 362 -3.65 1.64 -8.87
N VAL A 363 -2.86 0.63 -8.55
CA VAL A 363 -3.32 -0.73 -8.28
C VAL A 363 -2.95 -1.10 -6.85
N PHE A 364 -3.92 -1.62 -6.10
CA PHE A 364 -3.70 -2.10 -4.74
C PHE A 364 -3.52 -3.62 -4.71
N LEU A 365 -2.30 -4.07 -4.41
CA LEU A 365 -1.90 -5.47 -4.24
C LEU A 365 -1.47 -5.74 -2.78
N THR A 366 -1.36 -7.02 -2.39
CA THR A 366 -1.20 -7.36 -0.97
C THR A 366 0.26 -7.31 -0.49
N GLY A 367 1.23 -7.57 -1.36
CA GLY A 367 2.64 -7.60 -0.98
C GLY A 367 3.62 -7.68 -2.15
N GLN A 368 4.91 -7.76 -1.80
CA GLN A 368 6.02 -7.70 -2.76
C GLN A 368 5.95 -8.79 -3.84
N GLU A 369 5.75 -10.05 -3.45
CA GLU A 369 5.75 -11.18 -4.40
C GLU A 369 4.70 -11.01 -5.51
N GLU A 370 3.49 -10.58 -5.16
CA GLU A 370 2.43 -10.29 -6.13
C GLU A 370 2.77 -9.09 -7.02
N ILE A 371 3.35 -8.04 -6.44
CA ILE A 371 3.74 -6.83 -7.18
C ILE A 371 4.82 -7.14 -8.21
N GLU A 372 5.84 -7.93 -7.83
CA GLU A 372 6.92 -8.33 -8.73
C GLU A 372 6.40 -9.26 -9.83
N THR A 373 5.57 -10.23 -9.47
CA THR A 373 4.91 -11.13 -10.44
C THR A 373 4.05 -10.35 -11.45
N ALA A 374 3.21 -9.43 -10.98
CA ALA A 374 2.41 -8.57 -11.85
C ALA A 374 3.27 -7.69 -12.76
N ASN A 375 4.35 -7.12 -12.22
CA ASN A 375 5.28 -6.29 -12.98
C ASN A 375 5.95 -7.10 -14.11
N GLU A 376 6.38 -8.33 -13.85
CA GLU A 376 6.96 -9.20 -14.88
C GLU A 376 5.96 -9.57 -15.97
N ILE A 377 4.73 -9.98 -15.59
CA ILE A 377 3.70 -10.37 -16.56
C ILE A 377 3.27 -9.16 -17.40
N LEU A 378 3.08 -7.99 -16.79
CA LEU A 378 2.74 -6.77 -17.52
C LEU A 378 3.84 -6.36 -18.49
N ASN A 379 5.12 -6.41 -18.08
CA ASN A 379 6.25 -6.13 -18.97
C ASN A 379 6.33 -7.12 -20.14
N PHE A 380 5.98 -8.39 -19.92
CA PHE A 380 5.93 -9.39 -20.99
C PHE A 380 4.78 -9.13 -21.96
N ARG A 381 3.56 -8.88 -21.45
CA ARG A 381 2.37 -8.60 -22.27
C ARG A 381 2.51 -7.28 -23.06
N THR A 382 3.07 -6.22 -22.47
CA THR A 382 3.28 -4.94 -23.17
C THR A 382 4.30 -5.06 -24.31
N LYS A 383 5.40 -5.80 -24.10
CA LYS A 383 6.38 -6.09 -25.17
C LYS A 383 5.76 -6.88 -26.32
N GLY A 384 4.88 -7.84 -26.03
CA GLY A 384 4.16 -8.61 -27.06
C GLY A 384 3.19 -7.77 -27.91
N LEU A 385 2.60 -6.72 -27.33
CA LEU A 385 1.70 -5.81 -28.02
C LEU A 385 2.44 -4.82 -28.96
N GLY A 386 3.71 -4.51 -28.64
CA GLY A 386 4.60 -3.72 -29.50
C GLY A 386 4.12 -2.28 -29.72
N SER A 387 4.27 -1.76 -30.94
CA SER A 387 3.87 -0.38 -31.30
C SER A 387 2.36 -0.14 -31.39
N ARG A 388 1.54 -1.18 -31.14
CA ARG A 388 0.07 -1.08 -31.18
C ARG A 388 -0.52 -0.44 -29.93
N ILE A 389 0.23 -0.43 -28.84
CA ILE A 389 -0.14 0.24 -27.59
C ILE A 389 0.81 1.40 -27.32
N LYS A 390 0.30 2.39 -26.59
CA LYS A 390 1.13 3.49 -26.10
C LYS A 390 2.07 2.99 -25.00
N GLU A 391 3.12 3.74 -24.74
CA GLU A 391 4.11 3.39 -23.71
C GLU A 391 3.46 3.28 -22.33
N LEU A 392 3.76 2.19 -21.62
CA LEU A 392 3.27 1.91 -20.27
C LEU A 392 4.46 1.87 -19.32
N VAL A 393 4.55 2.82 -18.40
CA VAL A 393 5.59 2.89 -17.38
C VAL A 393 5.10 2.20 -16.11
N ILE A 394 5.73 1.11 -15.72
CA ILE A 394 5.31 0.32 -14.55
C ILE A 394 6.23 0.64 -13.37
N CYS A 395 5.65 1.05 -12.25
CA CYS A 395 6.38 1.45 -11.04
C CYS A 395 5.87 0.68 -9.82
N PRO A 396 6.66 -0.26 -9.24
CA PRO A 396 6.30 -0.94 -8.01
C PRO A 396 6.50 -0.03 -6.79
N ILE A 397 5.68 -0.19 -5.74
CA ILE A 397 5.83 0.49 -4.44
C ILE A 397 5.44 -0.43 -3.27
N TYR A 398 6.41 -0.76 -2.43
CA TYR A 398 6.25 -1.59 -1.23
C TYR A 398 7.30 -1.25 -0.16
N SER A 399 7.12 -1.73 1.08
CA SER A 399 7.85 -1.22 2.26
C SER A 399 9.37 -1.36 2.23
N ASN A 400 9.91 -2.43 1.64
CA ASN A 400 11.34 -2.69 1.54
C ASN A 400 11.98 -2.17 0.25
N LEU A 401 11.25 -1.40 -0.57
CA LEU A 401 11.78 -0.83 -1.80
C LEU A 401 12.82 0.27 -1.49
N PRO A 402 14.00 0.28 -2.13
CA PRO A 402 14.98 1.36 -2.02
C PRO A 402 14.42 2.75 -2.33
N SER A 403 14.88 3.79 -1.61
CA SER A 403 14.34 5.16 -1.70
C SER A 403 14.46 5.79 -3.09
N ASP A 404 15.51 5.47 -3.84
CA ASP A 404 15.70 5.91 -5.22
C ASP A 404 14.63 5.34 -6.16
N MET A 405 14.22 4.09 -5.95
CA MET A 405 13.13 3.48 -6.70
C MET A 405 11.75 3.99 -6.25
N GLN A 406 11.58 4.30 -4.96
CA GLN A 406 10.36 4.96 -4.48
C GLN A 406 10.18 6.34 -5.12
N ALA A 407 11.27 7.09 -5.33
CA ALA A 407 11.21 8.43 -5.93
C ALA A 407 10.65 8.42 -7.37
N LYS A 408 10.88 7.33 -8.13
CA LYS A 408 10.41 7.19 -9.51
C LYS A 408 8.88 7.25 -9.64
N ILE A 409 8.13 6.90 -8.59
CA ILE A 409 6.65 6.97 -8.65
C ILE A 409 6.14 8.41 -8.81
N PHE A 410 6.94 9.40 -8.43
CA PHE A 410 6.60 10.82 -8.54
C PHE A 410 7.00 11.43 -9.88
N GLU A 411 7.76 10.72 -10.71
CA GLU A 411 8.12 11.20 -12.03
C GLU A 411 6.90 11.16 -12.97
N ALA A 412 6.78 12.18 -13.83
CA ALA A 412 5.73 12.21 -14.83
C ALA A 412 6.01 11.19 -15.94
N PRO A 413 4.97 10.50 -16.47
CA PRO A 413 5.17 9.61 -17.61
C PRO A 413 5.61 10.39 -18.86
N PRO A 414 6.29 9.74 -19.82
CA PRO A 414 6.65 10.33 -21.09
C PRO A 414 5.40 10.79 -21.88
N LEU A 415 5.57 11.75 -22.78
CA LEU A 415 4.47 12.33 -23.57
C LEU A 415 3.71 11.25 -24.34
N GLY A 416 2.41 11.11 -24.05
CA GLY A 416 1.55 10.09 -24.65
C GLY A 416 1.64 8.71 -24.00
N GLY A 417 2.52 8.52 -23.02
CA GLY A 417 2.58 7.33 -22.18
C GLY A 417 1.64 7.40 -20.97
N ARG A 418 1.47 6.26 -20.30
CA ARG A 418 0.69 6.12 -19.07
C ARG A 418 1.54 5.46 -17.98
N LYS A 419 1.43 5.95 -16.75
CA LYS A 419 2.09 5.31 -15.59
C LYS A 419 1.12 4.37 -14.89
N VAL A 420 1.63 3.22 -14.47
CA VAL A 420 0.93 2.23 -13.63
C VAL A 420 1.73 2.03 -12.37
N VAL A 421 1.14 2.40 -11.24
CA VAL A 421 1.74 2.22 -9.92
C VAL A 421 1.14 0.96 -9.30
N LEU A 422 1.99 -0.04 -9.07
CA LEU A 422 1.64 -1.29 -8.40
C LEU A 422 2.02 -1.19 -6.92
N GLY A 423 1.05 -0.94 -6.05
CA GLY A 423 1.31 -0.57 -4.67
C GLY A 423 0.58 -1.42 -3.63
N THR A 424 1.16 -1.48 -2.44
CA THR A 424 0.43 -1.95 -1.25
C THR A 424 -0.44 -0.82 -0.66
N ASN A 425 -0.98 -1.04 0.54
CA ASN A 425 -1.62 0.00 1.37
C ASN A 425 -0.71 1.21 1.69
N ILE A 426 0.56 1.23 1.24
CA ILE A 426 1.41 2.40 1.33
C ILE A 426 0.80 3.60 0.59
N ALA A 427 0.20 3.34 -0.58
CA ALA A 427 -0.42 4.37 -1.41
C ALA A 427 -1.81 4.82 -0.92
N GLU A 428 -2.38 4.13 0.07
CA GLU A 428 -3.75 4.36 0.56
C GLU A 428 -3.90 5.63 1.37
N THR A 429 -2.91 5.98 2.19
CA THR A 429 -2.94 7.12 3.14
C THR A 429 -1.76 8.07 2.90
N SER A 430 -0.53 7.57 3.02
CA SER A 430 0.64 8.43 3.28
C SER A 430 1.38 8.97 2.05
N LEU A 431 1.00 8.62 0.82
CA LEU A 431 1.65 9.12 -0.40
C LEU A 431 0.64 9.69 -1.39
N THR A 432 0.87 10.91 -1.84
CA THR A 432 0.08 11.54 -2.90
C THR A 432 0.84 11.45 -4.21
N ILE A 433 0.36 10.59 -5.13
CA ILE A 433 0.90 10.48 -6.48
C ILE A 433 0.02 11.31 -7.39
N ASP A 434 0.62 12.30 -8.04
CA ASP A 434 -0.10 13.17 -8.98
C ASP A 434 -0.42 12.42 -10.28
N GLY A 435 -1.56 12.75 -10.88
CA GLY A 435 -2.00 12.19 -12.17
C GLY A 435 -2.82 10.90 -12.09
N ILE A 436 -3.01 10.31 -10.91
CA ILE A 436 -3.85 9.11 -10.72
C ILE A 436 -5.32 9.44 -11.01
N CYS A 437 -5.90 8.76 -11.99
CA CYS A 437 -7.30 8.92 -12.38
C CYS A 437 -8.06 7.59 -12.37
N TYR A 438 -7.33 6.47 -12.41
CA TYR A 438 -7.89 5.13 -12.43
C TYR A 438 -7.33 4.36 -11.24
N VAL A 439 -8.20 3.79 -10.42
CA VAL A 439 -7.82 2.94 -9.30
C VAL A 439 -8.34 1.53 -9.54
N ILE A 440 -7.50 0.52 -9.34
CA ILE A 440 -7.91 -0.89 -9.29
C ILE A 440 -7.75 -1.37 -7.84
N ASP A 441 -8.85 -1.78 -7.22
CA ASP A 441 -8.90 -2.22 -5.84
C ASP A 441 -9.27 -3.71 -5.77
N THR A 442 -8.31 -4.52 -5.32
CA THR A 442 -8.51 -5.96 -5.06
C THR A 442 -9.36 -6.23 -3.83
N GLY A 443 -9.55 -5.24 -2.94
CA GLY A 443 -10.28 -5.42 -1.69
C GLY A 443 -9.50 -6.16 -0.60
N LEU A 444 -8.20 -6.42 -0.81
CA LEU A 444 -7.35 -7.17 0.12
C LEU A 444 -6.20 -6.32 0.67
N CYS A 445 -5.71 -6.71 1.84
CA CYS A 445 -4.46 -6.20 2.42
C CYS A 445 -3.82 -7.24 3.34
N LYS A 446 -2.50 -7.19 3.50
CA LYS A 446 -1.80 -7.96 4.54
C LYS A 446 -1.86 -7.22 5.87
N GLN A 447 -2.38 -7.88 6.90
CA GLN A 447 -2.49 -7.32 8.25
C GLN A 447 -1.85 -8.26 9.26
N LYS A 448 -1.19 -7.66 10.26
CA LYS A 448 -0.65 -8.41 11.40
C LYS A 448 -1.81 -8.82 12.31
N THR A 449 -1.82 -10.10 12.67
CA THR A 449 -2.79 -10.67 13.60
C THR A 449 -2.05 -11.45 14.67
N TYR A 450 -2.37 -11.16 15.93
CA TYR A 450 -1.87 -11.85 17.10
C TYR A 450 -2.92 -12.82 17.61
N ASN A 451 -2.51 -14.05 17.88
CA ASN A 451 -3.36 -15.04 18.55
C ASN A 451 -2.90 -15.19 20.01
N PRO A 452 -3.71 -14.77 21.01
CA PRO A 452 -3.33 -14.82 22.42
C PRO A 452 -3.17 -16.25 22.93
N LYS A 453 -3.84 -17.24 22.33
CA LYS A 453 -3.75 -18.64 22.76
C LYS A 453 -2.44 -19.31 22.36
N THR A 454 -1.89 -18.94 21.21
CA THR A 454 -0.61 -19.47 20.72
C THR A 454 0.57 -18.55 20.99
N SER A 455 0.30 -17.31 21.43
CA SER A 455 1.28 -16.24 21.63
C SER A 455 2.12 -15.94 20.38
N MET A 456 1.54 -16.16 19.19
CA MET A 456 2.23 -15.95 17.91
C MET A 456 1.61 -14.80 17.13
N GLU A 457 2.48 -13.98 16.55
CA GLU A 457 2.11 -12.99 15.53
C GLU A 457 2.23 -13.62 14.14
N SER A 458 1.25 -13.36 13.30
CA SER A 458 1.23 -13.81 11.91
C SER A 458 0.81 -12.66 10.99
N LEU A 459 1.35 -12.64 9.77
CA LEU A 459 0.95 -11.68 8.75
C LEU A 459 0.03 -12.42 7.77
N ILE A 460 -1.27 -12.11 7.83
CA ILE A 460 -2.29 -12.79 7.03
C ILE A 460 -2.91 -11.82 6.02
N VAL A 461 -3.33 -12.35 4.87
CA VAL A 461 -4.13 -11.59 3.90
C VAL A 461 -5.56 -11.55 4.40
N THR A 462 -6.13 -10.36 4.45
CA THR A 462 -7.47 -10.08 4.98
C THR A 462 -8.22 -9.09 4.08
N PRO A 463 -9.55 -9.18 3.99
CA PRO A 463 -10.36 -8.14 3.37
C PRO A 463 -10.15 -6.78 4.03
N ILE A 464 -10.25 -5.71 3.25
CA ILE A 464 -10.20 -4.33 3.75
C ILE A 464 -11.52 -3.90 4.38
N SER A 465 -11.50 -2.81 5.15
CA SER A 465 -12.73 -2.17 5.60
C SER A 465 -13.35 -1.30 4.51
N LYS A 466 -14.64 -0.94 4.65
CA LYS A 466 -15.31 0.03 3.79
C LYS A 466 -14.63 1.39 3.84
N ALA A 467 -14.15 1.82 5.02
CA ALA A 467 -13.36 3.04 5.17
C ALA A 467 -12.11 3.01 4.29
N ALA A 468 -11.32 1.92 4.34
CA ALA A 468 -10.14 1.73 3.50
C ALA A 468 -10.50 1.70 2.00
N ALA A 469 -11.54 0.97 1.61
CA ALA A 469 -12.02 0.91 0.23
C ALA A 469 -12.42 2.28 -0.33
N ASN A 470 -12.99 3.15 0.51
CA ASN A 470 -13.36 4.51 0.14
C ASN A 470 -12.14 5.42 0.02
N GLN A 471 -11.13 5.26 0.90
CA GLN A 471 -9.87 5.98 0.77
C GLN A 471 -9.10 5.59 -0.50
N ARG A 472 -9.07 4.31 -0.84
CA ARG A 472 -8.49 3.80 -2.10
C ARG A 472 -9.20 4.43 -3.30
N ALA A 473 -10.53 4.43 -3.32
CA ALA A 473 -11.32 5.06 -4.38
C ALA A 473 -11.05 6.57 -4.50
N GLY A 474 -10.93 7.28 -3.37
CA GLY A 474 -10.63 8.72 -3.33
C GLY A 474 -9.30 9.10 -3.99
N ARG A 475 -8.37 8.16 -4.17
CA ARG A 475 -7.10 8.41 -4.89
C ARG A 475 -7.31 8.75 -6.37
N ALA A 476 -8.40 8.29 -6.98
CA ALA A 476 -8.73 8.58 -8.38
C ALA A 476 -9.31 10.00 -8.58
N GLY A 477 -9.87 10.62 -7.54
CA GLY A 477 -10.66 11.86 -7.65
C GLY A 477 -9.90 13.14 -7.30
N ARG A 478 -8.58 13.11 -7.23
CA ARG A 478 -7.79 14.25 -6.69
C ARG A 478 -7.56 15.38 -7.69
N THR A 479 -7.16 15.04 -8.90
CA THR A 479 -6.78 16.02 -9.92
C THR A 479 -7.89 16.28 -10.93
N GLN A 480 -8.68 15.24 -11.24
CA GLN A 480 -9.78 15.27 -12.20
C GLN A 480 -10.78 14.14 -11.89
N PRO A 481 -11.96 14.11 -12.54
CA PRO A 481 -12.89 12.99 -12.39
C PRO A 481 -12.22 11.66 -12.70
N GLY A 482 -12.46 10.67 -11.85
CA GLY A 482 -11.74 9.40 -11.88
C GLY A 482 -12.67 8.20 -11.90
N LYS A 483 -12.09 7.01 -12.03
CA LYS A 483 -12.82 5.73 -11.94
C LYS A 483 -12.12 4.79 -10.99
N CYS A 484 -12.89 4.10 -10.16
CA CYS A 484 -12.42 3.05 -9.26
C CYS A 484 -13.04 1.71 -9.65
N PHE A 485 -12.21 0.76 -10.04
CA PHE A 485 -12.57 -0.60 -10.41
C PHE A 485 -12.32 -1.52 -9.22
N ARG A 486 -13.40 -1.99 -8.59
CA ARG A 486 -13.37 -2.93 -7.47
C ARG A 486 -13.52 -4.35 -7.99
N LEU A 487 -12.55 -5.21 -7.70
CA LEU A 487 -12.55 -6.63 -8.13
C LEU A 487 -13.40 -7.54 -7.22
N TYR A 488 -14.42 -6.96 -6.61
CA TYR A 488 -15.37 -7.63 -5.75
C TYR A 488 -16.76 -7.07 -6.03
N THR A 489 -17.79 -7.85 -5.68
CA THR A 489 -19.17 -7.48 -5.97
C THR A 489 -19.67 -6.33 -5.08
N SER A 490 -20.68 -5.59 -5.55
CA SER A 490 -21.35 -4.60 -4.70
C SER A 490 -22.00 -5.23 -3.47
N TRP A 491 -22.38 -6.50 -3.53
CA TRP A 491 -22.94 -7.23 -2.39
C TRP A 491 -21.88 -7.47 -1.31
N SER A 492 -20.71 -7.96 -1.71
CA SER A 492 -19.52 -8.13 -0.85
C SER A 492 -19.13 -6.83 -0.16
N TYR A 493 -19.09 -5.72 -0.91
CA TYR A 493 -18.80 -4.40 -0.32
C TYR A 493 -19.77 -4.02 0.80
N GLN A 494 -21.07 -4.29 0.64
CA GLN A 494 -22.09 -3.86 1.59
C GLN A 494 -22.21 -4.78 2.81
N HIS A 495 -22.05 -6.10 2.60
CA HIS A 495 -22.39 -7.12 3.61
C HIS A 495 -21.20 -7.91 4.14
N GLU A 496 -20.09 -8.02 3.41
CA GLU A 496 -18.91 -8.80 3.84
C GLU A 496 -17.80 -7.93 4.42
N LEU A 497 -17.67 -6.68 3.96
CA LEU A 497 -16.65 -5.76 4.49
C LEU A 497 -17.12 -5.08 5.77
N GLU A 498 -16.25 -5.08 6.78
CA GLU A 498 -16.42 -4.31 8.01
C GLU A 498 -16.39 -2.80 7.72
N ASP A 499 -17.12 -2.00 8.50
CA ASP A 499 -17.19 -0.55 8.27
C ASP A 499 -15.82 0.12 8.50
N ASN A 500 -15.12 -0.29 9.56
CA ASN A 500 -13.85 0.27 10.01
C ASN A 500 -12.79 -0.81 10.23
N THR A 501 -11.53 -0.43 10.04
CA THR A 501 -10.40 -1.32 10.34
C THR A 501 -10.24 -1.46 11.85
N VAL A 502 -10.11 -2.70 12.34
CA VAL A 502 -9.83 -2.97 13.75
C VAL A 502 -8.49 -2.32 14.13
N PRO A 503 -8.41 -1.54 15.23
CA PRO A 503 -7.17 -0.91 15.67
C PRO A 503 -6.02 -1.90 15.87
N GLU A 504 -4.78 -1.45 15.69
CA GLU A 504 -3.61 -2.31 15.82
C GLU A 504 -3.44 -2.83 17.27
N ILE A 505 -3.83 -2.04 18.27
CA ILE A 505 -3.74 -2.39 19.70
C ILE A 505 -4.49 -3.68 20.06
N GLN A 506 -5.56 -4.04 19.32
CA GLN A 506 -6.32 -5.26 19.57
C GLN A 506 -5.76 -6.49 18.85
N ARG A 507 -4.71 -6.32 18.03
CA ARG A 507 -4.24 -7.34 17.09
C ARG A 507 -2.73 -7.56 17.09
N THR A 508 -2.01 -6.92 18.01
CA THR A 508 -0.55 -7.03 18.14
C THR A 508 -0.12 -7.42 19.55
N ASN A 509 1.10 -7.95 19.69
CA ASN A 509 1.67 -8.25 20.99
C ASN A 509 1.94 -6.96 21.79
N MET A 510 1.37 -6.87 22.98
CA MET A 510 1.46 -5.72 23.86
C MET A 510 2.76 -5.65 24.67
N GLY A 511 3.64 -6.66 24.64
CA GLY A 511 4.81 -6.76 25.52
C GLY A 511 5.73 -5.54 25.48
N ASN A 512 6.04 -5.02 24.29
CA ASN A 512 6.86 -3.82 24.14
C ASN A 512 6.17 -2.56 24.67
N VAL A 513 4.85 -2.46 24.51
CA VAL A 513 4.05 -1.32 24.99
C VAL A 513 3.91 -1.36 26.50
N VAL A 514 3.67 -2.54 27.07
CA VAL A 514 3.62 -2.73 28.52
C VAL A 514 4.94 -2.31 29.17
N LEU A 515 6.07 -2.71 28.58
CA LEU A 515 7.38 -2.30 29.08
C LEU A 515 7.55 -0.77 29.00
N LEU A 516 7.13 -0.16 27.89
CA LEU A 516 7.18 1.29 27.70
C LEU A 516 6.32 2.02 28.74
N LEU A 517 5.05 1.62 28.92
CA LEU A 517 4.14 2.23 29.89
C LEU A 517 4.66 2.09 31.32
N LYS A 518 5.22 0.92 31.67
CA LYS A 518 5.87 0.73 32.97
C LYS A 518 7.09 1.64 33.15
N SER A 519 7.89 1.84 32.10
CA SER A 519 9.03 2.78 32.16
C SER A 519 8.61 4.25 32.31
N LEU A 520 7.41 4.60 31.85
CA LEU A 520 6.78 5.91 32.07
C LEU A 520 6.15 6.05 33.47
N GLY A 521 6.23 5.01 34.31
CA GLY A 521 5.65 5.01 35.66
C GLY A 521 4.17 4.63 35.72
N ILE A 522 3.58 4.22 34.59
CA ILE A 522 2.17 3.81 34.52
C ILE A 522 2.05 2.38 35.03
N ASN A 523 1.69 2.27 36.31
CA ASN A 523 1.60 0.98 36.99
C ASN A 523 0.28 0.26 36.73
N ASP A 524 -0.81 1.00 36.59
CA ASP A 524 -2.13 0.45 36.34
C ASP A 524 -2.45 0.47 34.84
N LEU A 525 -2.14 -0.65 34.19
CA LEU A 525 -2.32 -0.82 32.75
C LEU A 525 -3.78 -1.12 32.37
N LEU A 526 -4.58 -1.65 33.31
CA LEU A 526 -5.97 -2.04 33.06
C LEU A 526 -6.89 -0.82 32.99
N HIS A 527 -6.58 0.21 33.79
CA HIS A 527 -7.32 1.47 33.81
C HIS A 527 -6.66 2.58 32.98
N PHE A 528 -5.58 2.28 32.26
CA PHE A 528 -5.02 3.24 31.30
C PHE A 528 -6.09 3.61 30.25
N ASP A 529 -6.17 4.90 29.94
CA ASP A 529 -7.23 5.48 29.12
C ASP A 529 -6.99 5.23 27.63
N PHE A 530 -7.12 3.99 27.18
CA PHE A 530 -7.11 3.65 25.75
C PHE A 530 -8.43 4.02 25.10
N MET A 531 -8.37 4.55 23.88
CA MET A 531 -9.56 4.80 23.06
C MET A 531 -10.32 3.52 22.73
N ASP A 532 -9.59 2.46 22.35
CA ASP A 532 -10.09 1.10 22.25
C ASP A 532 -9.19 0.19 23.10
N LYS A 533 -9.76 -0.42 24.13
CA LYS A 533 -8.98 -1.24 25.06
C LYS A 533 -8.54 -2.54 24.38
N PRO A 534 -7.29 -2.99 24.59
CA PRO A 534 -6.87 -4.33 24.20
C PRO A 534 -7.64 -5.39 25.01
N PRO A 535 -7.78 -6.62 24.48
CA PRO A 535 -8.27 -7.75 25.25
C PRO A 535 -7.46 -7.93 26.56
N PRO A 536 -8.08 -8.38 27.67
CA PRO A 536 -7.36 -8.63 28.92
C PRO A 536 -6.39 -9.82 28.89
N GLU A 537 -6.60 -10.76 27.95
CA GLU A 537 -5.75 -11.93 27.68
C GLU A 537 -4.44 -11.51 26.99
#